data_AF-A0A2E7PC02-F1
#
_entry.id   AF-A0A2E7PC02-F1
#
_cell.length_a   1.000
_cell.length_b   1.000
_cell.length_c   1.000
_cell.angle_alpha   90.00
_cell.angle_beta   90.00
_cell.angle_gamma   90.00
#
_symmetry.space_group_name_H-M   'P 1'
#
loop_
_entity.id
_entity.type
_entity.pdbx_description
1 polymer ?
#
loop_
_entity_poly.entity_id
_entity_poly.type
_entity_poly.pdbx_seq_one_letter_code
_entity_poly.pdbx_strand_id
1 'polypeptide(L)'
;MELMDRLLALGWLEETLTPASGNRVAYRLSQAGIAGMEGLNVDLGAAARTTGNFAFGCLDWTEGRQHLGGALGRAVTASLAEQGLVGRTEGTREVKLEGSPRAWLPGNA
;
A
#
# COMPACT_ATOMS: atom_id res chain seq x y z
N MET A 1 8.98 2.73 -7.60
CA MET A 1 7.52 2.97 -7.46
C MET A 1 7.20 4.08 -6.45
N GLU A 2 6.19 4.92 -6.71
CA GLU A 2 5.87 6.20 -6.03
C GLU A 2 4.89 6.11 -4.85
N LEU A 3 4.24 4.96 -4.65
CA LEU A 3 3.12 4.86 -3.71
C LEU A 3 3.55 5.06 -2.25
N MET A 4 4.58 4.34 -1.80
CA MET A 4 5.07 4.43 -0.42
C MET A 4 5.49 5.87 -0.07
N ASP A 5 6.34 6.44 -0.93
CA ASP A 5 6.84 7.81 -0.78
C ASP A 5 5.71 8.83 -0.79
N ARG A 6 4.70 8.64 -1.65
CA ARG A 6 3.54 9.54 -1.70
C ARG A 6 2.67 9.44 -0.45
N LEU A 7 2.43 8.24 0.06
CA LEU A 7 1.67 8.05 1.31
C LEU A 7 2.38 8.69 2.51
N LEU A 8 3.71 8.64 2.55
CA LEU A 8 4.52 9.35 3.54
C LEU A 8 4.44 10.87 3.34
N ALA A 9 4.57 11.36 2.10
CA ALA A 9 4.49 12.78 1.78
C ALA A 9 3.11 13.40 2.07
N LEU A 10 2.04 12.63 1.94
CA LEU A 10 0.68 13.03 2.32
C LEU A 10 0.43 12.96 3.84
N GLY A 11 1.39 12.43 4.62
CA GLY A 11 1.20 12.18 6.05
C GLY A 11 0.16 11.10 6.34
N TRP A 12 -0.09 10.20 5.38
CA TRP A 12 -1.05 9.11 5.54
C TRP A 12 -0.44 7.93 6.28
N LEU A 13 0.87 7.73 6.15
CA LEU A 13 1.64 6.73 6.89
C LEU A 13 2.52 7.39 7.94
N GLU A 14 2.60 6.74 9.09
CA GLU A 14 3.51 7.09 10.18
C GLU A 14 4.33 5.86 10.55
N GLU A 15 5.64 6.04 10.73
CA GLU A 15 6.52 4.99 11.23
C GLU A 15 6.14 4.59 12.65
N THR A 16 6.18 3.30 12.93
CA THR A 16 5.97 2.77 14.28
C THR A 16 7.29 2.51 14.97
N LEU A 17 7.34 2.73 16.28
CA LEU A 17 8.54 2.48 17.10
C LEU A 17 8.97 1.00 17.12
N THR A 18 8.01 0.10 16.95
CA THR A 18 8.27 -1.35 16.88
C THR A 18 8.42 -1.76 15.41
N PRO A 19 9.53 -2.40 15.01
CA PRO A 19 9.70 -2.87 13.64
C PRO A 19 8.77 -4.07 13.34
N ALA A 20 8.45 -4.23 12.06
CA ALA A 20 7.81 -5.44 11.57
C ALA A 20 8.77 -6.62 11.59
N SER A 21 8.23 -7.83 11.49
CA SER A 21 9.01 -9.07 11.41
C SER A 21 10.12 -8.97 10.36
N GLY A 22 11.32 -9.45 10.68
CA GLY A 22 12.50 -9.34 9.82
C GLY A 22 13.21 -7.98 9.88
N ASN A 23 13.06 -7.24 10.99
CA ASN A 23 13.69 -5.94 11.23
C ASN A 23 13.37 -4.89 10.15
N ARG A 24 12.13 -4.91 9.65
CA ARG A 24 11.64 -3.96 8.65
C ARG A 24 10.97 -2.79 9.35
N VAL A 25 11.08 -1.59 8.78
CA VAL A 25 10.32 -0.43 9.27
C VAL A 25 8.83 -0.75 9.12
N ALA A 26 8.10 -0.68 10.23
CA ALA A 26 6.66 -0.84 10.25
C ALA A 26 5.98 0.53 10.23
N TYR A 27 4.79 0.55 9.66
CA TYR A 27 4.01 1.76 9.48
C TYR A 27 2.57 1.54 9.96
N ARG A 28 1.93 2.62 10.38
CA ARG A 28 0.50 2.69 10.67
C ARG A 28 -0.14 3.81 9.86
N LEU A 29 -1.46 3.75 9.68
CA LEU A 29 -2.20 4.87 9.10
C LEU A 29 -2.41 5.96 10.15
N SER A 30 -2.25 7.22 9.74
CA SER A 30 -2.76 8.39 10.46
C SER A 30 -4.27 8.49 10.29
N GLN A 31 -4.92 9.40 11.02
CA GLN A 31 -6.36 9.66 10.83
C GLN A 31 -6.68 10.13 9.40
N ALA A 32 -5.81 10.98 8.83
CA ALA A 32 -5.94 11.42 7.44
C ALA A 32 -5.71 10.25 6.47
N GLY A 33 -4.78 9.34 6.78
CA GLY A 33 -4.56 8.13 6.00
C GLY A 33 -5.74 7.17 6.01
N ILE A 34 -6.43 7.02 7.15
CA ILE A 34 -7.66 6.20 7.23
C ILE A 34 -8.73 6.78 6.30
N ALA A 35 -9.06 8.06 6.47
CA ALA A 35 -10.08 8.72 5.65
C ALA A 35 -9.73 8.70 4.16
N GLY A 36 -8.46 8.89 3.82
CA GLY A 36 -7.95 8.80 2.46
C GLY A 36 -8.13 7.40 1.86
N MET A 37 -7.74 6.35 2.60
CA MET A 37 -7.87 4.96 2.15
C MET A 37 -9.33 4.53 1.99
N GLU A 38 -10.21 4.94 2.90
CA GLU A 38 -11.66 4.70 2.78
C GLU A 38 -12.25 5.41 1.56
N GLY A 39 -11.84 6.66 1.30
CA GLY A 39 -12.23 7.39 0.09
C GLY A 39 -11.74 6.74 -1.21
N LEU A 40 -10.68 5.92 -1.13
CA LEU A 40 -10.15 5.12 -2.23
C LEU A 40 -10.70 3.68 -2.28
N ASN A 41 -11.76 3.40 -1.51
CA ASN A 41 -12.40 2.09 -1.43
C ASN A 41 -11.44 0.96 -0.98
N VAL A 42 -10.49 1.25 -0.08
CA VAL A 42 -9.61 0.24 0.51
C VAL A 42 -10.28 -0.35 1.75
N ASP A 43 -10.49 -1.68 1.78
CA ASP A 43 -11.06 -2.38 2.95
C ASP A 43 -10.03 -2.49 4.10
N LEU A 44 -9.98 -1.45 4.91
CA LEU A 44 -9.15 -1.40 6.12
C LEU A 44 -9.62 -2.39 7.19
N GLY A 45 -10.91 -2.73 7.21
CA GLY A 45 -11.46 -3.71 8.14
C GLY A 45 -10.88 -5.10 7.88
N ALA A 46 -10.84 -5.53 6.61
CA ALA A 46 -10.20 -6.78 6.22
C ALA A 46 -8.70 -6.76 6.50
N ALA A 47 -8.02 -5.64 6.21
CA ALA A 47 -6.60 -5.50 6.49
C ALA A 47 -6.28 -5.64 8.00
N ALA A 48 -7.07 -5.01 8.85
CA ALA A 48 -6.89 -5.04 10.31
C ALA A 48 -7.17 -6.42 10.94
N ARG A 49 -8.01 -7.25 10.30
CA ARG A 49 -8.32 -8.62 10.78
C ARG A 49 -7.21 -9.63 10.49
N THR A 50 -6.18 -9.27 9.73
CA THR A 50 -5.10 -10.21 9.41
C THR A 50 -4.10 -10.33 10.57
N THR A 51 -3.55 -11.53 10.78
CA THR A 51 -2.55 -11.80 11.84
C THR A 51 -1.12 -11.40 11.47
N GLY A 52 -0.91 -10.93 10.24
CA GLY A 52 0.40 -10.47 9.76
C GLY A 52 0.64 -8.99 10.04
N ASN A 53 1.86 -8.52 9.76
CA ASN A 53 2.18 -7.10 9.85
C ASN A 53 1.20 -6.25 9.00
N PHE A 54 0.65 -5.21 9.61
CA PHE A 54 -0.34 -4.33 8.98
C PHE A 54 0.26 -3.58 7.78
N ALA A 55 1.32 -2.80 7.99
CA ALA A 55 2.08 -2.17 6.92
C ALA A 55 3.58 -2.17 7.26
N PHE A 56 4.43 -2.39 6.27
CA PHE A 56 5.88 -2.33 6.42
C PHE A 56 6.57 -1.97 5.10
N GLY A 57 7.78 -1.43 5.19
CA GLY A 57 8.64 -1.20 4.04
C GLY A 57 9.33 -2.49 3.60
N CYS A 58 9.05 -2.96 2.39
CA CYS A 58 9.74 -4.08 1.77
C CYS A 58 10.81 -3.53 0.82
N LEU A 59 12.08 -3.76 1.10
CA LEU A 59 13.15 -3.33 0.21
C LEU A 59 13.06 -4.11 -1.12
N ASP A 60 12.98 -3.38 -2.23
CA ASP A 60 13.24 -3.94 -3.55
C ASP A 60 14.73 -3.79 -3.86
N TRP A 61 15.41 -4.93 -3.98
CA TRP A 61 16.84 -5.01 -4.27
C TRP A 61 17.21 -4.54 -5.68
N THR A 62 16.23 -4.42 -6.58
CA THR A 62 16.45 -3.93 -7.96
C THR A 62 16.37 -2.41 -8.07
N GLU A 63 15.53 -1.76 -7.26
CA GLU A 63 15.30 -0.30 -7.30
C GLU A 63 15.88 0.45 -6.09
N GLY A 64 16.31 -0.26 -5.04
CA GLY A 64 16.84 0.33 -3.81
C GLY A 64 15.80 1.08 -2.97
N ARG A 65 14.50 0.89 -3.23
CA ARG A 65 13.40 1.61 -2.57
C ARG A 65 12.48 0.66 -1.78
N GLN A 66 11.76 1.23 -0.82
CA GLN A 66 10.81 0.49 0.01
C GLN A 66 9.42 0.46 -0.65
N HIS A 67 8.85 -0.73 -0.78
CA HIS A 67 7.48 -0.95 -1.21
C HIS A 67 6.55 -1.18 -0.02
N LEU A 68 5.29 -0.79 -0.18
CA LEU A 68 4.26 -1.01 0.82
C LEU A 68 3.93 -2.51 0.89
N GLY A 69 4.46 -3.17 1.90
CA GLY A 69 4.14 -4.54 2.26
C GLY A 69 3.08 -4.62 3.36
N GLY A 70 2.62 -5.84 3.63
CA GLY A 70 1.67 -6.11 4.72
C GLY A 70 0.23 -6.20 4.27
N ALA A 71 -0.67 -6.22 5.24
CA ALA A 71 -2.11 -6.26 5.02
C ALA A 71 -2.63 -5.06 4.24
N LEU A 72 -2.10 -3.87 4.54
CA LEU A 72 -2.45 -2.64 3.84
C LEU A 72 -2.04 -2.70 2.37
N GLY A 73 -0.82 -3.15 2.06
CA GLY A 73 -0.36 -3.31 0.67
C GLY A 73 -1.28 -4.25 -0.13
N ARG A 74 -1.72 -5.36 0.47
CA ARG A 74 -2.68 -6.28 -0.16
C ARG A 74 -4.04 -5.62 -0.40
N ALA A 75 -4.55 -4.88 0.58
CA ALA A 75 -5.83 -4.19 0.47
C ALA A 75 -5.80 -3.10 -0.62
N VAL A 76 -4.69 -2.35 -0.71
CA VAL A 76 -4.47 -1.38 -1.79
C VAL A 76 -4.43 -2.06 -3.16
N THR A 77 -3.68 -3.16 -3.31
CA THR A 77 -3.66 -3.91 -4.59
C THR A 77 -5.05 -4.44 -4.96
N ALA A 78 -5.84 -4.89 -3.97
CA ALA A 78 -7.21 -5.34 -4.21
C ALA A 78 -8.11 -4.20 -4.71
N SER A 79 -8.09 -3.03 -4.04
CA SER A 79 -8.85 -1.86 -4.48
C SER A 79 -8.45 -1.40 -5.90
N LEU A 80 -7.15 -1.36 -6.20
CA LEU A 80 -6.68 -1.03 -7.55
C LEU A 80 -7.17 -2.04 -8.61
N ALA A 81 -7.24 -3.32 -8.27
CA ALA A 81 -7.73 -4.36 -9.17
C ALA A 81 -9.25 -4.25 -9.38
N GLU A 82 -10.02 -3.98 -8.32
CA GLU A 82 -11.47 -3.73 -8.41
C GLU A 82 -11.80 -2.51 -9.28
N GLN A 83 -10.93 -1.50 -9.27
CA GLN A 83 -11.04 -0.31 -10.12
C GLN A 83 -10.48 -0.50 -11.53
N GLY A 84 -10.02 -1.71 -11.89
CA GLY A 84 -9.47 -2.02 -13.21
C GLY A 84 -8.13 -1.34 -13.53
N LEU A 85 -7.45 -0.80 -12.52
CA LEU A 85 -6.13 -0.16 -12.68
C LEU A 85 -5.00 -1.20 -12.68
N VAL A 86 -5.29 -2.38 -12.13
CA VAL A 86 -4.34 -3.48 -11.95
C VAL A 86 -4.96 -4.80 -12.40
N GLY A 87 -4.31 -5.47 -13.35
CA GLY A 87 -4.63 -6.84 -13.77
C GLY A 87 -3.71 -7.87 -13.12
N ARG A 88 -4.20 -9.08 -12.87
CA ARG A 88 -3.37 -10.23 -12.47
C ARG A 88 -3.29 -11.22 -13.61
N THR A 89 -2.09 -11.70 -13.91
CA THR A 89 -1.91 -12.83 -14.83
C THR A 89 -2.13 -14.12 -14.02
N GLU A 90 -3.07 -14.95 -14.47
CA GLU A 90 -3.34 -16.23 -13.82
C GLU A 90 -2.08 -17.11 -13.82
N GLY A 91 -1.79 -17.76 -12.69
CA GLY A 91 -0.60 -18.60 -12.52
C GLY A 91 0.71 -17.86 -12.24
N THR A 92 0.74 -16.52 -12.21
CA THR A 92 1.94 -15.75 -11.85
C THR A 92 1.70 -14.81 -10.67
N ARG A 93 2.79 -14.32 -10.07
CA ARG A 93 2.76 -13.25 -9.05
C ARG A 93 2.88 -11.87 -9.68
N GLU A 94 2.85 -11.78 -11.00
CA GLU A 94 3.01 -10.54 -11.72
C GLU A 94 1.70 -9.75 -11.71
N VAL A 95 1.87 -8.45 -11.68
CA VAL A 95 0.80 -7.47 -11.62
C VAL A 95 0.96 -6.59 -12.85
N LYS A 96 -0.04 -6.56 -13.72
CA LYS A 96 -0.08 -5.68 -14.89
C LYS A 96 -0.73 -4.37 -14.51
N LEU A 97 -0.15 -3.26 -14.94
CA LEU A 97 -0.78 -1.95 -14.83
C LEU A 97 -1.66 -1.76 -16.06
N GLU A 98 -2.98 -1.73 -15.84
CA GLU A 98 -3.98 -1.54 -16.90
C GLU A 98 -4.41 -0.06 -16.99
N GLY A 99 -4.08 0.73 -15.97
CA GLY A 99 -4.21 2.19 -15.94
C GLY A 99 -3.05 2.84 -15.20
N SER A 100 -3.14 4.16 -14.91
CA SER A 100 -2.12 4.87 -14.13
C SER A 100 -2.45 4.83 -12.63
N PRO A 101 -1.69 4.11 -11.78
CA PRO A 101 -1.90 4.12 -10.34
C PRO A 101 -1.67 5.51 -9.72
N ARG A 102 -1.00 6.42 -10.44
CA ARG A 102 -0.84 7.81 -10.00
C ARG A 102 -2.19 8.52 -9.95
N ALA A 103 -3.08 8.32 -10.93
CA ALA A 103 -4.39 8.96 -10.95
C ALA A 103 -5.32 8.52 -9.80
N TRP A 104 -4.98 7.42 -9.12
CA TRP A 104 -5.71 6.90 -7.97
C TRP A 104 -5.49 7.70 -6.69
N LEU A 105 -4.33 8.37 -6.52
CA LEU A 105 -4.08 9.16 -5.31
C LEU A 105 -4.59 10.60 -5.47
N PRO A 106 -5.21 11.18 -4.42
CA PRO A 106 -5.65 12.58 -4.47
C PRO A 106 -4.46 13.55 -4.62
N GLY A 107 -4.70 14.63 -5.37
CA GLY A 107 -3.72 15.69 -5.60
C GLY A 107 -2.76 15.47 -6.77
N ASN A 108 -3.14 14.65 -7.75
CA ASN A 108 -2.52 14.62 -9.08
C ASN A 108 -3.34 15.50 -10.05
N ALA A 109 -3.10 16.81 -9.95
CA ALA A 109 -3.37 17.80 -10.99
C ALA A 109 -2.07 18.57 -11.22
#